data_AF-A0A6I7Z3M8-F1
#
_entry.id   AF-A0A6I7Z3M8-F1
#
_cell.length_a   1.000
_cell.length_b   1.000
_cell.length_c   1.000
_cell.angle_alpha   90.00
_cell.angle_beta   90.00
_cell.angle_gamma   90.00
#
_symmetry.space_group_name_H-M   'P 1'
#
loop_
_entity.id
_entity.type
_entity.pdbx_description
1 polymer ?
#
loop_
_entity_poly.entity_id
_entity_poly.type
_entity_poly.pdbx_seq_one_letter_code
_entity_poly.pdbx_strand_id
1 'polypeptide(L)'
;MSEGSGDGMVLHIHTADLKRAAPDFQEGAKNLSKALTTLVTTLDGLGRPWGDDKQGSEFGDSYSPLQKKIESAAGTLVLGLVSIHEAMDDLADGHVDNDQLIAGMFTEVKVADKDQQSDGAGER
;
A
#
# COMPACT_ATOMS: atom_id res chain seq x y z
N MET A 1 39.36 7.76 19.41
CA MET A 1 39.01 7.51 18.00
C MET A 1 37.83 6.55 18.03
N SER A 2 36.68 6.98 17.52
CA SER A 2 35.43 6.21 17.56
C SER A 2 35.27 5.53 16.20
N GLU A 3 35.34 4.21 16.18
CA GLU A 3 34.98 3.38 15.02
C GLU A 3 33.51 2.99 15.17
N GLY A 4 32.67 3.53 14.28
CA GLY A 4 31.27 3.16 14.15
C GLY A 4 31.13 1.99 13.19
N SER A 5 31.00 0.78 13.72
CA SER A 5 30.55 -0.39 12.95
C SER A 5 29.03 -0.43 12.91
N GLY A 6 28.43 0.42 12.08
CA GLY A 6 27.06 0.23 11.63
C GLY A 6 27.09 -0.65 10.39
N ASP A 7 26.99 -1.96 10.59
CA ASP A 7 26.76 -2.91 9.50
C ASP A 7 25.54 -2.45 8.70
N GLY A 8 25.79 -2.10 7.44
CA GLY A 8 24.78 -1.56 6.54
C GLY A 8 23.77 -2.65 6.24
N MET A 9 22.73 -2.76 7.07
CA MET A 9 21.56 -3.60 6.83
C MET A 9 20.90 -3.13 5.54
N VAL A 10 21.30 -3.74 4.42
CA VAL A 10 20.59 -3.64 3.15
C VAL A 10 19.19 -4.16 3.43
N LEU A 11 18.19 -3.28 3.34
CA LEU A 11 16.79 -3.63 3.49
C LEU A 11 16.42 -4.57 2.33
N HIS A 12 16.48 -5.88 2.56
CA HIS A 12 15.96 -6.87 1.62
C HIS A 12 14.44 -6.79 1.61
N ILE A 13 13.88 -5.86 0.83
CA ILE A 13 12.45 -5.81 0.57
C ILE A 13 12.10 -7.01 -0.31
N HIS A 14 11.35 -7.97 0.24
CA HIS A 14 10.91 -9.16 -0.48
C HIS A 14 9.74 -8.79 -1.40
N THR A 15 10.05 -8.11 -2.49
CA THR A 15 9.06 -7.57 -3.44
C THR A 15 8.19 -8.63 -4.08
N ALA A 16 8.69 -9.87 -4.21
CA ALA A 16 7.88 -11.02 -4.62
C ALA A 16 6.75 -11.34 -3.62
N ASP A 17 7.01 -11.25 -2.32
CA ASP A 17 5.98 -11.49 -1.30
C ASP A 17 4.97 -10.36 -1.24
N LEU A 18 5.41 -9.10 -1.42
CA LEU A 18 4.53 -7.93 -1.56
C LEU A 18 3.61 -8.07 -2.78
N LYS A 19 4.15 -8.44 -3.94
CA LYS A 19 3.35 -8.67 -5.17
C LYS A 19 2.36 -9.82 -5.02
N ARG A 20 2.72 -10.87 -4.27
CA ARG A 20 1.80 -11.98 -3.99
C ARG A 20 0.66 -11.56 -3.05
N ALA A 21 0.96 -10.76 -2.03
CA ALA A 21 -0.02 -10.35 -1.02
C ALA A 21 -0.88 -9.16 -1.46
N ALA A 22 -0.42 -8.33 -2.40
CA ALA A 22 -1.11 -7.14 -2.84
C ALA A 22 -2.54 -7.40 -3.36
N PRO A 23 -2.81 -8.41 -4.20
CA PRO A 23 -4.16 -8.71 -4.66
C PRO A 23 -5.12 -9.07 -3.52
N ASP A 24 -4.69 -9.94 -2.60
CA ASP A 24 -5.50 -10.37 -1.45
C ASP A 24 -5.78 -9.20 -0.50
N PHE A 25 -4.76 -8.37 -0.25
CA PHE A 25 -4.91 -7.16 0.56
C PHE A 25 -5.89 -6.17 -0.12
N GLN A 26 -5.74 -5.94 -1.43
CA GLN A 26 -6.59 -5.03 -2.19
C GLN A 26 -8.05 -5.50 -2.18
N GLU A 27 -8.30 -6.79 -2.36
CA GLU A 27 -9.65 -7.37 -2.28
C GLU A 27 -10.25 -7.19 -0.88
N GLY A 28 -9.49 -7.55 0.16
CA GLY A 28 -9.89 -7.35 1.56
C GLY A 28 -10.19 -5.89 1.88
N ALA A 29 -9.32 -4.98 1.43
CA ALA A 29 -9.47 -3.53 1.60
C ALA A 29 -10.71 -3.00 0.90
N LYS A 30 -11.01 -3.44 -0.33
CA LYS A 30 -12.24 -3.07 -1.07
C LYS A 30 -13.48 -3.56 -0.35
N ASN A 31 -13.49 -4.82 0.10
CA ASN A 31 -14.62 -5.42 0.80
C ASN A 31 -14.90 -4.70 2.13
N LEU A 32 -13.85 -4.45 2.92
CA LEU A 32 -13.95 -3.71 4.18
C LEU A 32 -14.39 -2.27 3.96
N SER A 33 -13.84 -1.59 2.95
CA SER A 33 -14.25 -0.22 2.60
C SER A 33 -15.73 -0.17 2.23
N LYS A 34 -16.21 -1.10 1.41
CA LYS A 34 -17.63 -1.20 1.06
C LYS A 34 -18.52 -1.43 2.28
N ALA A 35 -18.11 -2.32 3.19
CA ALA A 35 -18.86 -2.59 4.41
C ALA A 35 -18.93 -1.35 5.33
N LEU A 36 -17.82 -0.64 5.50
CA LEU A 36 -17.73 0.58 6.30
C LEU A 36 -18.55 1.71 5.69
N THR A 37 -18.48 1.92 4.38
CA THR A 37 -19.33 2.89 3.67
C THR A 37 -20.80 2.55 3.88
N THR A 38 -21.18 1.28 3.71
CA THR A 38 -22.57 0.83 3.92
C THR A 38 -23.04 1.11 5.35
N LEU A 39 -22.22 0.81 6.35
CA LEU A 39 -22.51 1.10 7.74
C LEU A 39 -22.76 2.60 7.96
N VAL A 40 -21.83 3.45 7.52
CA VAL A 40 -21.93 4.91 7.67
C VAL A 40 -23.16 5.47 6.97
N THR A 41 -23.41 5.09 5.71
CA THR A 41 -24.60 5.55 4.98
C THR A 41 -25.90 5.08 5.61
N THR A 42 -25.90 3.89 6.22
CA THR A 42 -27.09 3.37 6.91
C THR A 42 -27.33 4.16 8.19
N LEU A 43 -26.29 4.39 9.01
CA LEU A 43 -26.40 5.16 10.24
C LEU A 43 -26.88 6.60 9.97
N ASP A 44 -26.30 7.27 8.98
CA ASP A 44 -26.71 8.63 8.57
C ASP A 44 -28.14 8.65 8.03
N GLY A 45 -28.50 7.67 7.19
CA GLY A 45 -29.83 7.56 6.57
C GLY A 45 -30.99 7.25 7.54
N LEU A 46 -30.70 6.76 8.75
CA LEU A 46 -31.73 6.50 9.77
C LEU A 46 -32.27 7.77 10.43
N GLY A 47 -31.56 8.91 10.32
CA GLY A 47 -31.98 10.17 10.91
C GLY A 47 -32.13 10.08 12.44
N ARG A 48 -33.26 10.55 12.97
CA ARG A 48 -33.60 10.45 14.40
C ARG A 48 -34.79 9.51 14.58
N PRO A 49 -34.55 8.19 14.69
CA PRO A 49 -35.62 7.22 14.90
C PRO A 49 -36.27 7.31 16.30
N TRP A 50 -35.67 8.08 17.21
CA TRP A 50 -36.22 8.38 18.54
C TRP A 50 -37.15 9.59 18.50
N GLY A 51 -38.16 9.61 19.37
CA GLY A 51 -39.11 10.72 19.48
C GLY A 51 -38.53 11.95 20.17
N ASP A 52 -39.27 13.06 20.12
CA ASP A 52 -38.92 14.31 20.83
C ASP A 52 -39.40 14.33 22.30
N ASP A 53 -39.85 13.18 22.83
CA ASP A 53 -40.15 13.05 24.25
C ASP A 53 -38.86 12.99 25.09
N LYS A 54 -39.00 13.06 26.42
CA LYS A 54 -37.85 13.09 27.32
C LYS A 54 -36.93 11.88 27.11
N GLN A 55 -37.50 10.68 26.97
CA GLN A 55 -36.74 9.45 26.77
C GLN A 55 -36.00 9.45 25.43
N GLY A 56 -36.65 9.90 24.36
CA GLY A 56 -36.06 9.99 23.03
C GLY A 56 -34.95 11.03 22.96
N SER A 57 -35.12 12.18 23.62
CA SER A 57 -34.05 13.18 23.75
C SER A 57 -32.84 12.63 24.49
N GLU A 58 -33.03 11.99 25.65
CA GLU A 58 -31.93 11.39 26.43
C GLU A 58 -31.17 10.31 25.65
N PHE A 59 -31.91 9.50 24.87
CA PHE A 59 -31.33 8.52 23.96
C PHE A 59 -30.52 9.21 22.85
N GLY A 60 -31.12 10.18 22.17
CA GLY A 60 -30.49 10.91 21.07
C GLY A 60 -29.22 11.64 21.48
N ASP A 61 -29.23 12.25 22.66
CA ASP A 61 -28.07 12.95 23.24
C ASP A 61 -26.91 11.99 23.52
N SER A 62 -27.21 10.75 23.89
CA SER A 62 -26.21 9.71 24.13
C SER A 62 -25.76 9.03 22.83
N TYR A 63 -26.68 8.79 21.90
CA TYR A 63 -26.46 8.04 20.67
C TYR A 63 -25.72 8.85 19.61
N SER A 64 -26.16 10.08 19.34
CA SER A 64 -25.63 10.89 18.22
C SER A 64 -24.12 11.14 18.31
N PRO A 65 -23.52 11.43 19.48
CA PRO A 65 -22.07 11.55 19.58
C PRO A 65 -21.32 10.24 19.34
N LEU A 66 -21.90 9.09 19.73
CA LEU A 66 -21.31 7.77 19.50
C LEU A 66 -21.38 7.38 18.03
N GLN A 67 -22.50 7.66 17.35
CA GLN A 67 -22.65 7.51 15.92
C GLN A 67 -21.54 8.26 15.17
N LYS A 68 -21.35 9.55 15.46
CA LYS A 68 -20.29 10.36 14.81
C LYS A 68 -18.88 9.83 15.04
N LYS A 69 -18.60 9.24 16.21
CA LYS A 69 -17.31 8.61 16.50
C LYS A 69 -17.10 7.37 15.62
N ILE A 70 -18.14 6.55 15.46
CA ILE A 70 -18.09 5.37 14.58
C ILE A 70 -17.86 5.80 13.13
N GLU A 71 -18.60 6.81 12.66
CA GLU A 71 -18.46 7.34 11.30
C GLU A 71 -17.06 7.88 11.03
N SER A 72 -16.51 8.66 11.97
CA SER A 72 -15.14 9.17 11.87
C SER A 72 -14.09 8.05 11.87
N ALA A 73 -14.22 7.06 12.75
CA ALA A 73 -13.30 5.93 12.81
C ALA A 73 -13.36 5.07 11.53
N ALA A 74 -14.55 4.84 11.00
CA ALA A 74 -14.76 4.16 9.73
C ALA A 74 -14.10 4.92 8.57
N GLY A 75 -14.26 6.24 8.51
CA GLY A 75 -13.60 7.09 7.51
C GLY A 75 -12.07 7.00 7.58
N THR A 76 -11.48 7.10 8.77
CA THR A 76 -10.03 6.95 8.96
C THR A 76 -9.53 5.59 8.53
N LEU A 77 -10.27 4.53 8.83
CA LEU A 77 -9.91 3.17 8.43
C LEU A 77 -9.93 3.00 6.90
N VAL A 78 -10.94 3.52 6.22
CA VAL A 78 -11.00 3.52 4.74
C VAL A 78 -9.82 4.28 4.15
N LEU A 79 -9.50 5.47 4.66
CA LEU A 79 -8.34 6.25 4.20
C LEU A 79 -7.02 5.48 4.40
N GLY A 80 -6.86 4.81 5.55
CA GLY A 80 -5.68 3.98 5.81
C GLY A 80 -5.56 2.79 4.85
N LEU A 81 -6.67 2.13 4.53
CA LEU A 81 -6.69 1.01 3.57
C LEU A 81 -6.29 1.47 2.16
N VAL A 82 -6.79 2.64 1.73
CA VAL A 82 -6.40 3.25 0.44
C VAL A 82 -4.91 3.60 0.44
N SER A 83 -4.41 4.23 1.50
CA SER A 83 -3.00 4.59 1.61
C SER A 83 -2.06 3.39 1.56
N ILE A 84 -2.42 2.27 2.19
CA ILE A 84 -1.61 1.04 2.13
C ILE A 84 -1.64 0.46 0.71
N HIS A 85 -2.79 0.47 0.04
CA HIS A 85 -2.88 0.00 -1.35
C HIS A 85 -1.98 0.81 -2.29
N GLU A 86 -2.03 2.15 -2.20
CA GLU A 86 -1.17 3.04 -2.97
C GLU A 86 0.32 2.77 -2.68
N ALA A 87 0.68 2.63 -1.40
CA ALA A 87 2.06 2.30 -1.02
C ALA A 87 2.52 0.94 -1.54
N MET A 88 1.63 -0.07 -1.60
CA MET A 88 1.95 -1.39 -2.14
C MET A 88 2.16 -1.35 -3.66
N ASP A 89 1.35 -0.58 -4.38
CA ASP A 89 1.51 -0.37 -5.82
C ASP A 89 2.81 0.40 -6.12
N ASP A 90 3.08 1.50 -5.40
CA ASP A 90 4.31 2.29 -5.54
C ASP A 90 5.57 1.45 -5.26
N LEU A 91 5.53 0.60 -4.24
CA LEU A 91 6.64 -0.32 -3.91
C LEU A 91 6.84 -1.39 -4.99
N ALA A 92 5.76 -1.86 -5.62
CA ALA A 92 5.84 -2.84 -6.69
C ALA A 92 6.43 -2.23 -7.96
N ASP A 93 5.99 -1.03 -8.35
CA ASP A 93 6.43 -0.34 -9.56
C ASP A 93 7.86 0.20 -9.41
N GLY A 94 8.17 0.88 -8.29
CA GLY A 94 9.50 1.44 -8.04
C GLY A 94 10.62 0.40 -8.00
N HIS A 95 10.32 -0.86 -7.67
CA HIS A 95 11.30 -1.94 -7.71
C HIS A 95 11.41 -2.58 -9.10
N VAL A 96 10.32 -2.67 -9.88
CA VAL A 96 10.35 -3.19 -11.26
C VAL A 96 11.21 -2.29 -12.15
N ASP A 97 11.04 -0.97 -12.03
CA ASP A 97 11.81 -0.02 -12.81
C ASP A 97 13.30 -0.07 -12.45
N ASN A 98 13.61 -0.21 -11.16
CA ASN A 98 15.00 -0.34 -10.71
C ASN A 98 15.65 -1.65 -11.21
N ASP A 99 14.95 -2.78 -11.08
CA ASP A 99 15.43 -4.07 -11.56
C ASP A 99 15.62 -4.08 -13.08
N GLN A 100 14.71 -3.47 -13.85
CA GLN A 100 14.86 -3.36 -15.31
C GLN A 100 16.00 -2.42 -15.72
N LEU A 101 16.16 -1.29 -15.05
CA LEU A 101 17.27 -0.36 -15.29
C LEU A 101 18.61 -1.00 -14.96
N ILE A 102 18.70 -1.68 -13.82
CA ILE A 102 19.91 -2.40 -13.41
C ILE A 102 20.18 -3.58 -14.35
N ALA A 103 19.17 -4.38 -14.70
CA ALA A 103 19.32 -5.45 -15.69
C ALA A 103 19.78 -4.92 -17.04
N GLY A 104 19.25 -3.77 -17.48
CA GLY A 104 19.65 -3.05 -18.69
C GLY A 104 21.12 -2.61 -18.65
N MET A 105 21.55 -1.99 -17.56
CA MET A 105 22.96 -1.58 -17.38
C MET A 105 23.91 -2.78 -17.39
N PHE A 106 23.54 -3.91 -16.78
CA PHE A 106 24.37 -5.12 -16.78
C PHE A 106 24.30 -5.92 -18.08
N THR A 107 23.26 -5.78 -18.89
CA THR A 107 23.23 -6.35 -20.25
C THR A 107 24.03 -5.51 -21.22
N GLU A 108 23.93 -4.18 -21.17
CA GLU A 108 24.66 -3.25 -22.04
C GLU A 108 26.19 -3.40 -21.88
N VAL A 109 26.67 -3.53 -20.63
CA VAL A 109 28.09 -3.80 -20.33
C VAL A 109 28.56 -5.16 -20.89
N LYS A 110 27.67 -6.16 -20.95
CA LYS A 110 28.01 -7.50 -21.47
C LYS A 110 28.11 -7.56 -23.00
N VAL A 111 27.47 -6.64 -23.73
CA VAL A 111 27.57 -6.58 -25.20
C VAL A 111 28.84 -5.86 -25.63
N ALA A 112 29.27 -4.83 -24.90
CA ALA A 112 30.46 -4.05 -25.24
C ALA A 112 31.79 -4.83 -25.14
N ASP A 113 31.84 -5.92 -24.38
CA ASP A 113 33.07 -6.73 -24.20
C ASP A 113 33.23 -7.86 -25.24
N LYS A 114 32.23 -8.11 -26.09
CA LYS A 114 32.27 -9.23 -27.06
C LYS A 114 32.74 -8.88 -28.48
N ASP A 115 32.88 -7.60 -28.80
CA ASP A 115 33.26 -7.15 -30.15
C ASP A 115 34.76 -6.86 -30.33
N GLN A 116 35.62 -7.14 -29.35
CA GLN A 116 37.08 -6.91 -29.44
C GLN A 116 37.96 -8.16 -29.54
N GLN A 117 37.41 -9.36 -29.79
CA GLN A 117 38.26 -10.55 -29.97
C GLN A 117 37.81 -11.46 -31.12
N SER A 118 37.83 -10.92 -32.34
CA SER A 118 38.01 -11.72 -33.54
C SER A 118 38.59 -10.87 -34.68
N ASP A 119 39.89 -10.61 -34.64
CA ASP A 119 40.66 -10.45 -35.89
C ASP A 119 42.15 -10.68 -35.62
N GLY A 120 42.69 -11.74 -36.22
CA GLY A 120 44.10 -12.10 -36.07
C GLY A 120 44.43 -13.54 -36.42
N ALA A 121 43.91 -14.06 -37.53
CA ALA A 121 44.46 -15.25 -38.19
C ALA A 121 45.62 -14.80 -39.10
N GLY A 122 46.78 -15.50 -39.07
CA GLY A 122 47.74 -15.45 -40.19
C GLY A 122 49.22 -15.60 -39.85
N GLU A 123 49.72 -16.82 -40.00
CA GLU A 123 50.93 -17.17 -40.78
C GLU A 123 52.28 -16.47 -40.48
N ARG A 124 53.19 -17.17 -39.78
CA ARG A 124 54.40 -17.84 -40.31
C ARG A 124 55.40 -18.20 -39.20
#